data_AF-A0A6N3E5J3-F1
#
_entry.id   AF-A0A6N3E5J3-F1
#
_cell.length_a   1.000
_cell.length_b   1.000
_cell.length_c   1.000
_cell.angle_alpha   90.00
_cell.angle_beta   90.00
_cell.angle_gamma   90.00
#
_symmetry.space_group_name_H-M   'P 1'
#
loop_
_entity.id
_entity.type
_entity.pdbx_description
1 polymer ?
#
loop_
_entity_poly.entity_id
_entity_poly.type
_entity_poly.pdbx_seq_one_letter_code
_entity_poly.pdbx_strand_id
1 'polypeptide(L)'
;MHPRFELIQQYLHIEPVIAQADLVITAEGCLDFQTPNGKIPAEVARIAQQYDTPVIALAGTIGQDAEFNYQSGINAFHSIIKQPSSLDDSIEYASKWLKECARNIYHSIQIGMKMNQTKSQTHTTKQRHFVL
;
A
#
# COMPACT_ATOMS: atom_id res chain seq x y z
N MET A 1 -17.02 -17.60 16.61
CA MET A 1 -16.27 -17.86 15.37
C MET A 1 -15.25 -16.75 15.26
N HIS A 2 -13.95 -17.05 15.32
CA HIS A 2 -12.92 -16.02 15.21
C HIS A 2 -12.78 -15.57 13.74
N PRO A 3 -12.70 -14.26 13.45
CA PRO A 3 -12.33 -13.76 12.13
C PRO A 3 -11.05 -14.43 11.62
N ARG A 4 -11.00 -14.77 10.32
CA ARG A 4 -9.86 -15.45 9.68
C ARG A 4 -8.51 -14.78 9.96
N PHE A 5 -8.50 -13.45 10.06
CA PHE A 5 -7.29 -12.69 10.30
C PHE A 5 -6.75 -12.81 11.73
N GLU A 6 -7.60 -12.88 12.76
CA GLU A 6 -7.14 -13.03 14.16
C GLU A 6 -6.27 -14.28 14.33
N LEU A 7 -6.67 -15.39 13.70
CA LEU A 7 -5.88 -16.61 13.69
C LEU A 7 -4.54 -16.39 12.99
N ILE A 8 -4.55 -15.81 11.79
CA ILE A 8 -3.33 -15.54 11.02
C ILE A 8 -2.36 -14.62 11.79
N GLN A 9 -2.87 -13.59 12.46
CA GLN A 9 -2.08 -12.68 13.29
C GLN A 9 -1.37 -13.41 14.43
N GLN A 10 -2.09 -14.28 15.14
CA GLN A 10 -1.52 -15.07 16.24
C GLN A 10 -0.42 -16.02 15.76
N TYR A 11 -0.58 -16.64 14.59
CA TYR A 11 0.42 -17.56 14.05
C TYR A 11 1.62 -16.83 13.43
N LEU A 12 1.41 -15.68 12.77
CA LEU A 12 2.47 -14.97 12.04
C LEU A 12 3.20 -13.90 12.86
N HIS A 13 2.75 -13.58 14.08
CA HIS A 13 3.38 -12.55 14.94
C HIS A 13 3.68 -11.24 14.18
N ILE A 14 2.70 -10.78 13.39
CA ILE A 14 2.92 -9.69 12.42
C ILE A 14 3.00 -8.31 13.09
N GLU A 15 2.36 -8.13 14.24
CA GLU A 15 2.28 -6.85 14.93
C GLU A 15 3.66 -6.34 15.42
N PRO A 16 4.51 -7.15 16.09
CA PRO A 16 5.88 -6.72 16.41
C PRO A 16 6.73 -6.31 15.21
N VAL A 17 6.46 -6.90 14.03
CA VAL A 17 7.16 -6.54 12.78
C VAL A 17 6.66 -5.19 12.27
N ILE A 18 5.34 -4.97 12.28
CA ILE A 18 4.71 -3.70 11.89
C ILE A 18 5.17 -2.56 12.81
N ALA A 19 5.22 -2.80 14.12
CA ALA A 19 5.61 -1.80 15.12
C ALA A 19 7.05 -1.27 14.94
N GLN A 20 7.91 -2.01 14.24
CA GLN A 20 9.29 -1.61 13.95
C GLN A 20 9.49 -1.11 12.52
N ALA A 21 8.45 -1.12 11.68
CA ALA A 21 8.56 -0.78 10.27
C ALA A 21 8.39 0.73 10.04
N ASP A 22 9.20 1.29 9.13
CA ASP A 22 9.01 2.66 8.63
C ASP A 22 7.89 2.75 7.57
N LEU A 23 7.53 1.62 6.96
CA LEU A 23 6.53 1.49 5.90
C LEU A 23 6.03 0.04 5.85
N VAL A 24 4.72 -0.14 5.72
CA VAL A 24 4.11 -1.43 5.47
C VAL A 24 3.62 -1.51 4.03
N ILE A 25 3.97 -2.60 3.34
CA ILE A 25 3.39 -2.96 2.04
C ILE A 25 2.58 -4.24 2.22
N THR A 26 1.31 -4.19 1.83
CA THR A 26 0.39 -5.33 1.86
C THR A 26 -0.18 -5.59 0.46
N ALA A 27 -0.87 -6.71 0.26
CA ALA A 27 -1.42 -7.04 -1.05
C ALA A 27 -2.70 -7.88 -0.97
N GLU A 28 -3.52 -7.78 -2.02
CA GLU A 28 -4.64 -8.68 -2.28
C GLU A 28 -4.96 -8.82 -3.78
N GLY A 29 -5.86 -9.73 -4.13
CA GLY A 29 -6.30 -9.89 -5.53
C GLY A 29 -7.16 -8.73 -6.02
N CYS A 30 -8.15 -8.30 -5.23
CA CYS A 30 -9.07 -7.22 -5.58
C CYS A 30 -9.36 -6.36 -4.36
N LEU A 31 -8.96 -5.09 -4.43
CA LEU A 31 -9.20 -4.10 -3.38
C LEU A 31 -10.46 -3.30 -3.71
N ASP A 32 -11.48 -3.40 -2.85
CA ASP A 32 -12.82 -2.87 -3.07
C ASP A 32 -13.51 -2.54 -1.72
N PHE A 33 -14.79 -2.18 -1.76
CA PHE A 33 -15.61 -1.91 -0.58
C PHE A 33 -15.72 -3.06 0.43
N GLN A 34 -15.38 -4.30 0.04
CA GLN A 34 -15.41 -5.45 0.95
C GLN A 34 -14.09 -5.63 1.70
N THR A 35 -13.00 -4.99 1.27
CA THR A 35 -11.69 -5.10 1.91
C THR A 35 -11.70 -4.71 3.40
N PRO A 36 -12.41 -3.65 3.84
CA PRO A 36 -12.55 -3.33 5.25
C PRO A 36 -13.20 -4.45 6.09
N ASN A 37 -13.94 -5.37 5.48
CA ASN A 37 -14.71 -6.39 6.18
C ASN A 37 -13.90 -7.67 6.43
N GLY A 38 -12.73 -7.54 7.06
CA GLY A 38 -11.93 -8.68 7.48
C GLY A 38 -10.93 -9.21 6.46
N LYS A 39 -10.63 -8.46 5.38
CA LYS A 39 -9.54 -8.83 4.47
C LYS A 39 -8.19 -8.32 5.00
N ILE A 40 -7.14 -9.05 4.64
CA ILE A 40 -5.77 -8.84 5.13
C ILE A 40 -5.30 -7.39 4.99
N PRO A 41 -5.46 -6.68 3.85
CA PRO A 41 -4.97 -5.32 3.72
C PRO A 41 -5.55 -4.34 4.74
N ALA A 42 -6.86 -4.43 5.02
CA ALA A 42 -7.50 -3.58 6.01
C ALA A 42 -7.05 -3.90 7.43
N GLU A 43 -6.92 -5.18 7.78
CA GLU A 43 -6.48 -5.56 9.13
C GLU A 43 -5.02 -5.19 9.39
N VAL A 44 -4.14 -5.41 8.41
CA VAL A 44 -2.75 -4.93 8.46
C VAL A 44 -2.71 -3.41 8.62
N ALA A 45 -3.56 -2.69 7.89
CA ALA A 45 -3.63 -1.24 7.98
C ALA A 45 -4.11 -0.74 9.35
N ARG A 46 -5.10 -1.41 9.96
CA ARG A 46 -5.57 -1.10 11.32
C ARG A 46 -4.49 -1.32 12.37
N ILE A 47 -3.68 -2.37 12.24
CA ILE A 47 -2.54 -2.58 13.14
C ILE A 47 -1.51 -1.46 12.94
N ALA A 48 -1.10 -1.20 11.69
CA ALA A 48 -0.10 -0.18 11.38
C ALA A 48 -0.51 1.22 11.85
N GLN A 49 -1.80 1.56 11.78
CA GLN A 49 -2.34 2.81 12.27
C GLN A 49 -2.12 3.02 13.78
N GLN A 50 -2.06 1.96 14.58
CA GLN A 50 -1.78 2.07 16.03
C GLN A 50 -0.34 2.52 16.32
N TYR A 51 0.56 2.38 15.34
CA TYR A 51 1.97 2.71 15.43
C TYR A 51 2.35 3.89 14.51
N ASP A 52 1.36 4.59 13.94
CA ASP A 52 1.55 5.67 12.95
C ASP A 52 2.40 5.25 11.73
N THR A 53 2.44 3.96 11.41
CA THR A 53 3.22 3.43 10.29
C THR A 53 2.41 3.55 8.99
N PRO A 54 2.94 4.20 7.93
CA PRO A 54 2.23 4.33 6.68
C PRO A 54 2.07 2.98 5.95
N VAL A 55 0.98 2.82 5.21
CA VAL A 55 0.58 1.57 4.54
C VAL A 55 0.30 1.81 3.07
N ILE A 56 0.91 0.99 2.21
CA ILE A 56 0.62 0.93 0.77
C ILE A 56 0.09 -0.46 0.41
N ALA A 57 -1.08 -0.52 -0.24
CA ALA A 57 -1.66 -1.77 -0.71
C ALA A 57 -1.43 -1.98 -2.22
N LEU A 58 -0.99 -3.18 -2.59
CA LEU A 58 -0.85 -3.62 -3.98
C LEU A 58 -1.97 -4.59 -4.32
N ALA A 59 -2.83 -4.22 -5.26
CA ALA A 59 -3.95 -5.04 -5.66
C ALA A 59 -3.78 -5.57 -7.09
N GLY A 60 -4.27 -6.78 -7.36
CA GLY A 60 -4.49 -7.24 -8.73
C GLY A 60 -5.36 -6.25 -9.49
N THR A 61 -6.54 -5.97 -8.96
CA THR A 61 -7.51 -5.02 -9.50
C THR A 61 -8.00 -4.07 -8.40
N ILE A 62 -8.31 -2.83 -8.80
CA ILE A 62 -9.02 -1.86 -7.96
C ILE A 62 -10.50 -1.93 -8.34
N GLY A 63 -11.32 -2.38 -7.40
CA GLY A 63 -12.75 -2.57 -7.59
C GLY A 63 -13.58 -1.37 -7.14
N GLN A 64 -14.89 -1.59 -7.09
CA GLN A 64 -15.86 -0.58 -6.71
C GLN A 64 -15.59 -0.02 -5.30
N ASP A 65 -15.72 1.30 -5.18
CA ASP A 65 -15.60 2.07 -3.93
C ASP A 65 -14.35 1.73 -3.10
N ALA A 66 -13.24 1.42 -3.79
CA ALA A 66 -11.94 1.15 -3.19
C ALA A 66 -11.45 2.28 -2.25
N GLU A 67 -11.87 3.52 -2.48
CA GLU A 67 -11.54 4.69 -1.67
C GLU A 67 -11.96 4.54 -0.20
N PHE A 68 -12.97 3.72 0.14
CA PHE A 68 -13.32 3.46 1.54
C PHE A 68 -12.17 2.84 2.34
N ASN A 69 -11.21 2.20 1.66
CA ASN A 69 -10.04 1.64 2.33
C ASN A 69 -9.11 2.70 2.94
N TYR A 70 -9.18 3.96 2.51
CA TYR A 70 -8.49 5.07 3.19
C TYR A 70 -8.95 5.22 4.64
N GLN A 71 -10.23 4.97 4.92
CA GLN A 71 -10.78 5.02 6.28
C GLN A 71 -10.31 3.85 7.16
N SER A 72 -9.79 2.79 6.55
CA SER A 72 -9.23 1.62 7.26
C SER A 72 -7.73 1.74 7.53
N GLY A 73 -7.12 2.91 7.24
CA GLY A 73 -5.70 3.18 7.50
C GLY A 73 -4.76 2.91 6.32
N ILE A 74 -5.28 2.50 5.16
CA ILE A 74 -4.45 2.40 3.94
C ILE A 74 -4.14 3.83 3.47
N ASN A 75 -2.87 4.19 3.28
CA ASN A 75 -2.49 5.55 2.85
C ASN A 75 -2.39 5.69 1.33
N ALA A 76 -2.12 4.60 0.62
CA ALA A 76 -2.15 4.55 -0.84
C ALA A 76 -2.44 3.12 -1.32
N PHE A 77 -3.02 3.00 -2.51
CA PHE A 77 -3.15 1.70 -3.17
C PHE A 77 -2.90 1.78 -4.67
N HIS A 78 -2.41 0.69 -5.25
CA HIS A 78 -2.08 0.60 -6.66
C HIS A 78 -2.55 -0.72 -7.26
N SER A 79 -3.12 -0.66 -8.47
CA SER A 79 -3.25 -1.84 -9.31
C SER A 79 -1.86 -2.28 -9.80
N ILE A 80 -1.61 -3.58 -9.82
CA ILE A 80 -0.43 -4.14 -10.49
C ILE A 80 -0.69 -4.36 -11.98
N ILE A 81 -1.96 -4.49 -12.41
CA ILE A 81 -2.30 -4.67 -13.83
C ILE A 81 -1.89 -3.42 -14.62
N LYS A 82 -1.07 -3.64 -15.65
CA LYS A 82 -0.45 -2.56 -16.43
C LYS A 82 -1.22 -2.13 -17.67
N GLN A 83 -2.05 -3.03 -18.17
CA GLN A 83 -2.76 -2.90 -19.42
C GLN A 83 -4.02 -3.76 -19.36
N PRO A 84 -5.03 -3.50 -20.19
CA PRO A 84 -6.14 -4.43 -20.37
C PRO A 84 -5.60 -5.84 -20.66
N SER A 85 -6.02 -6.82 -19.86
CA SER A 85 -5.53 -8.20 -19.92
C SER A 85 -6.65 -9.17 -19.59
N SER A 86 -6.55 -10.42 -20.08
CA SER A 86 -7.42 -11.50 -19.62
C SER A 86 -7.09 -11.86 -18.17
N LEU A 87 -7.98 -12.60 -17.49
CA LEU A 87 -7.68 -13.09 -16.14
C LEU A 87 -6.46 -14.02 -16.14
N ASP A 88 -6.35 -14.90 -17.13
CA ASP A 88 -5.25 -15.85 -17.25
C ASP A 88 -3.91 -15.13 -17.44
N ASP A 89 -3.85 -14.15 -18.36
CA ASP A 89 -2.66 -13.31 -18.52
C ASP A 89 -2.34 -12.54 -17.23
N SER A 90 -3.36 -12.03 -16.55
CA SER A 90 -3.16 -11.27 -15.31
C SER A 90 -2.54 -12.12 -14.21
N ILE A 91 -2.95 -13.39 -14.11
CA ILE A 91 -2.36 -14.36 -13.17
C ILE A 91 -0.95 -14.74 -13.62
N GLU A 92 -0.74 -15.01 -14.91
CA GLU A 92 0.57 -15.35 -15.48
C GLU A 92 1.62 -14.24 -15.22
N TYR A 93 1.24 -12.99 -15.46
CA TYR A 93 2.15 -11.84 -15.32
C TYR A 93 2.15 -11.22 -13.91
N ALA A 94 1.31 -11.68 -12.98
CA ALA A 94 1.14 -11.07 -11.65
C ALA A 94 2.47 -10.83 -10.93
N SER A 95 3.37 -11.82 -10.91
CA SER A 95 4.67 -11.70 -10.24
C SER A 95 5.55 -10.61 -10.85
N LYS A 96 5.63 -10.57 -12.18
CA LYS A 96 6.41 -9.55 -12.91
C LYS A 96 5.85 -8.15 -12.63
N TRP A 97 4.54 -8.00 -12.77
CA TRP A 97 3.86 -6.72 -12.58
C TRP A 97 3.91 -6.22 -11.15
N LEU A 98 3.75 -7.11 -10.16
CA LEU A 98 3.93 -6.79 -8.75
C LEU A 98 5.32 -6.22 -8.47
N LYS A 99 6.38 -6.87 -8.98
CA LYS A 99 7.76 -6.40 -8.83
C LYS A 99 7.97 -5.02 -9.47
N GLU A 100 7.41 -4.81 -10.65
CA GLU A 100 7.53 -3.53 -11.35
C GLU A 100 6.73 -2.41 -10.66
N CYS A 101 5.55 -2.72 -10.13
CA CYS A 101 4.73 -1.79 -9.35
C CYS A 101 5.45 -1.37 -8.06
N ALA A 102 5.96 -2.35 -7.29
CA ALA A 102 6.75 -2.09 -6.09
C ALA A 102 8.00 -1.24 -6.37
N ARG A 103 8.71 -1.52 -7.48
CA ARG A 103 9.86 -0.71 -7.91
C ARG A 103 9.46 0.74 -8.22
N ASN A 104 8.34 0.95 -8.91
CA ASN A 104 7.87 2.29 -9.22
C ASN A 104 7.48 3.07 -7.95
N ILE A 105 6.81 2.42 -7.00
CA ILE A 105 6.48 3.01 -5.69
C ILE A 105 7.75 3.39 -4.93
N TYR A 106 8.75 2.52 -4.90
CA TYR A 106 10.05 2.83 -4.33
C TYR A 106 10.67 4.08 -4.95
N HIS A 107 10.64 4.22 -6.29
CA HIS A 107 11.13 5.43 -6.94
C HIS A 107 10.31 6.68 -6.58
N SER A 108 8.97 6.58 -6.47
CA SER A 108 8.12 7.68 -6.02
C SER A 108 8.46 8.13 -4.60
N ILE A 109 8.71 7.18 -3.68
CA ILE A 109 9.16 7.48 -2.32
C ILE A 109 10.53 8.19 -2.35
N GLN A 110 11.48 7.68 -3.13
CA GLN A 110 12.81 8.30 -3.29
C GLN A 110 12.73 9.73 -3.82
N ILE A 111 11.82 10.01 -4.76
CA ILE A 111 11.56 11.37 -5.24
C ILE A 111 11.06 12.25 -4.08
N GLY A 112 10.07 11.77 -3.31
CA GLY A 112 9.56 12.47 -2.12
C GLY A 112 10.65 12.75 -1.08
N MET A 113 11.51 11.78 -0.79
CA MET A 113 12.64 11.94 0.14
C MET A 113 13.63 13.00 -0.35
N LYS A 114 14.01 12.97 -1.63
CA LYS A 114 14.91 13.99 -2.22
C LYS A 114 14.29 15.39 -2.18
N MET A 115 13.00 15.51 -2.45
CA MET A 115 12.26 16.78 -2.34
C MET A 115 12.30 17.32 -0.91
N ASN A 116 12.18 16.45 0.11
CA ASN A 116 12.26 16.85 1.51
C ASN A 116 13.67 17.25 1.95
N GLN A 117 14.70 16.51 1.52
CA GLN A 117 16.11 16.84 1.81
C GLN A 117 16.51 18.20 1.22
N THR A 118 16.06 18.48 -0.01
CA THR A 118 16.37 19.77 -0.65
C THR A 118 15.75 20.95 0.10
N LYS A 119 14.61 20.78 0.79
CA LYS A 119 14.02 21.83 1.64
C LYS A 119 14.87 22.15 2.86
N SER A 120 15.56 21.16 3.44
CA SER A 120 16.37 21.34 4.65
C SER A 120 17.71 22.05 4.39
N GLN A 121 18.17 22.10 3.13
CA GLN A 121 19.45 22.72 2.75
C GLN A 121 19.32 24.15 2.20
N THR A 122 18.11 24.60 1.83
CA THR A 122 17.87 25.97 1.37
C THR A 122 16.93 26.70 2.34
N HIS A 123 17.49 27.49 3.25
CA HIS A 123 16.75 28.50 4.03
C HIS A 123 16.25 29.69 3.19
N THR A 124 16.32 29.61 1.86
CA THR A 124 15.82 30.63 0.94
C THR A 124 14.50 30.19 0.30
N THR A 125 13.47 30.99 0.57
CA THR A 125 12.08 30.89 0.14
C THR A 125 11.93 30.92 -1.39
N LYS A 126 12.36 29.88 -2.11
CA LYS A 126 11.97 29.69 -3.52
C LYS A 126 10.71 28.83 -3.55
N GLN A 127 9.58 29.45 -3.87
CA GLN A 127 8.28 28.79 -4.04
C GLN A 127 8.41 27.76 -5.18
N ARG A 128 8.38 26.46 -4.85
CA ARG A 128 8.48 25.38 -5.83
C ARG A 128 7.08 24.85 -6.11
N HIS A 129 6.72 24.80 -7.39
CA HIS A 129 5.42 24.33 -7.85
C HIS A 129 5.54 22.88 -8.34
N PHE A 130 4.54 22.05 -8.04
CA PHE A 130 4.34 20.79 -8.72
C PHE A 130 3.77 21.12 -10.11
N VAL A 131 4.39 20.61 -11.17
CA VAL A 131 3.95 20.86 -12.56
C VAL A 131 3.48 19.51 -13.12
N LEU A 132 2.22 19.47 -13.57
CA LEU A 132 1.60 18.33 -14.24
C LEU A 132 1.66 18.54 -15.76
#